data_AF-A0A9E5TTM6-F1
#
_entry.id   AF-A0A9E5TTM6-F1
#
_cell.length_a   1.000
_cell.length_b   1.000
_cell.length_c   1.000
_cell.angle_alpha   90.00
_cell.angle_beta   90.00
_cell.angle_gamma   90.00
#
_symmetry.space_group_name_H-M   'P 1'
#
loop_
_entity.id
_entity.type
_entity.pdbx_description
1 polymer ?
#
loop_
_entity_poly.entity_id
_entity_poly.type
_entity_poly.pdbx_seq_one_letter_code
_entity_poly.pdbx_strand_id
1 'polypeptide(L)'
;MDYPKIRRDINAFPMTVKGNAMICFQDSHGLSEGVLIPHELYARIVSLFDGKNSIRDIQYDVMRKYGDLIYTEQIEAVVQQMEEAFLLESSRFHEALERLKEDFTKASLRPAFFSGKSYASDSSQLKAQLESYFSDLKGPGMPDRNKGDAGLKGIIAPHIDFQRGGHCYAFAYKAVAEAVEADLYVVFGVAHAAPDGRFSLTSKDFETPLGIA
;
A
#
# COMPACT_ATOMS: atom_id res chain seq x y z
N MET A 1 20.59 17.47 1.50
CA MET A 1 19.46 18.42 1.41
C MET A 1 19.44 19.28 2.67
N ASP A 2 19.46 20.62 2.56
CA ASP A 2 19.54 21.50 3.75
C ASP A 2 18.17 21.76 4.42
N TYR A 3 17.08 21.78 3.64
CA TYR A 3 15.71 21.98 4.13
C TYR A 3 14.86 20.72 3.86
N PRO A 4 14.95 19.68 4.70
CA PRO A 4 14.24 18.43 4.48
C PRO A 4 12.73 18.60 4.61
N LYS A 5 11.99 17.95 3.69
CA LYS A 5 10.53 17.97 3.67
C LYS A 5 10.00 16.57 3.41
N ILE A 6 9.20 16.03 4.33
CA ILE A 6 8.52 14.75 4.12
C ILE A 6 7.43 14.93 3.05
N ARG A 7 7.31 13.97 2.15
CA ARG A 7 6.23 13.97 1.15
C ARG A 7 4.87 13.84 1.82
N ARG A 8 3.86 14.48 1.23
CA ARG A 8 2.51 14.56 1.81
C ARG A 8 1.74 13.24 1.79
N ASP A 9 2.13 12.33 0.92
CA ASP A 9 1.48 11.05 0.63
C ASP A 9 2.12 9.86 1.37
N ILE A 10 3.07 10.14 2.28
CA ILE A 10 3.67 9.13 3.15
C ILE A 10 2.75 8.86 4.33
N ASN A 11 2.48 7.57 4.55
CA ASN A 11 1.78 7.13 5.74
C ASN A 11 2.79 6.91 6.86
N ALA A 12 2.63 7.60 7.99
CA ALA A 12 3.48 7.45 9.17
C ALA A 12 2.65 6.98 10.36
N PHE A 13 3.00 5.84 10.96
CA PHE A 13 2.26 5.29 12.09
C PHE A 13 3.17 4.65 13.14
N PRO A 14 2.79 4.70 14.43
CA PRO A 14 3.57 4.09 15.49
C PRO A 14 3.42 2.56 15.48
N MET A 15 4.51 1.86 15.81
CA MET A 15 4.51 0.43 16.02
C MET A 15 5.60 0.00 17.00
N THR A 16 5.48 -1.23 17.53
CA THR A 16 6.48 -1.82 18.42
C THR A 16 7.25 -2.90 17.69
N VAL A 17 8.58 -2.77 17.64
CA VAL A 17 9.48 -3.76 17.02
C VAL A 17 10.45 -4.27 18.08
N LYS A 18 10.36 -5.56 18.41
CA LYS A 18 11.16 -6.20 19.47
C LYS A 18 11.15 -5.43 20.81
N GLY A 19 10.00 -4.88 21.19
CA GLY A 19 9.82 -4.08 22.41
C GLY A 19 10.18 -2.60 22.29
N ASN A 20 10.74 -2.15 21.17
CA ASN A 20 11.09 -0.74 20.97
C ASN A 20 9.99 0.02 20.23
N ALA A 21 9.67 1.24 20.69
CA ALA A 21 8.73 2.13 20.02
C ALA A 21 9.37 2.76 18.78
N MET A 22 8.75 2.52 17.62
CA MET A 22 9.20 2.98 16.31
C MET A 22 8.06 3.71 15.59
N ILE A 23 8.40 4.58 14.65
CA ILE A 23 7.50 5.09 13.63
C ILE A 23 7.86 4.41 12.31
N CYS A 24 6.86 3.78 11.68
CA CYS A 24 6.98 3.26 10.33
C CYS A 24 6.54 4.31 9.33
N PHE A 25 7.42 4.62 8.37
CA PHE A 25 7.12 5.44 7.22
C PHE A 25 6.92 4.53 6.01
N GLN A 26 5.70 4.49 5.49
CA GLN A 26 5.32 3.67 4.36
C GLN A 26 5.05 4.54 3.15
N ASP A 27 5.72 4.22 2.04
CA ASP A 27 5.47 4.84 0.74
C ASP A 27 4.25 4.21 0.07
N SER A 28 3.34 5.07 -0.41
CA SER A 28 2.12 4.68 -1.10
C SER A 28 2.34 4.33 -2.58
N HIS A 29 3.45 4.78 -3.17
CA HIS A 29 3.77 4.53 -4.58
C HIS A 29 4.56 3.24 -4.83
N GLY A 30 5.15 2.62 -3.80
CA GLY A 30 5.97 1.42 -3.92
C GLY A 30 7.40 1.66 -4.42
N LEU A 31 7.89 2.90 -4.37
CA LEU A 31 9.29 3.29 -4.58
C LEU A 31 10.19 2.88 -3.40
N SER A 32 9.59 2.62 -2.24
CA SER A 32 10.29 2.27 -1.01
C SER A 32 9.58 1.14 -0.27
N GLU A 33 10.37 0.26 0.37
CA GLU A 33 9.85 -0.73 1.31
C GLU A 33 9.47 -0.11 2.67
N GLY A 34 9.75 1.19 2.84
CA GLY A 34 9.51 1.95 4.05
C GLY A 34 10.72 2.00 4.98
N VAL A 35 10.68 2.92 5.94
CA VAL A 35 11.75 3.13 6.92
C VAL A 35 11.16 3.08 8.33
N LEU A 36 11.88 2.41 9.24
CA LEU A 36 11.58 2.41 10.67
C LEU A 36 12.50 3.40 11.38
N ILE A 37 11.91 4.40 12.02
CA ILE A 37 12.63 5.43 12.76
C ILE A 37 12.28 5.30 14.25
N PRO A 38 13.24 5.30 15.18
CA PRO A 38 12.93 5.32 16.60
C PRO A 38 12.00 6.47 16.97
N HIS A 39 11.01 6.22 17.83
CA HIS A 39 10.00 7.22 18.16
C HIS A 39 10.60 8.53 18.69
N GLU A 40 11.64 8.43 19.53
CA GLU A 40 12.39 9.59 20.03
C GLU A 40 13.07 10.39 18.92
N LEU A 41 13.69 9.70 17.96
CA LEU A 41 14.36 10.34 16.82
C LEU A 41 13.35 11.04 15.91
N TYR A 42 12.19 10.41 15.72
CA TYR A 42 11.08 11.00 15.00
C TYR A 42 10.61 12.29 15.68
N ALA A 43 10.30 12.23 16.98
CA ALA A 43 9.75 13.35 17.73
C ALA A 43 10.68 14.57 17.72
N ARG A 44 12.00 14.34 17.77
CA ARG A 44 13.02 15.39 17.89
C ARG A 44 13.45 15.97 16.54
N ILE A 45 13.55 15.15 15.49
CA ILE A 45 14.17 15.54 14.22
C ILE A 45 13.15 15.50 13.08
N VAL A 46 12.62 14.31 12.81
CA VAL A 46 11.85 14.05 11.58
C VAL A 46 10.51 14.79 11.60
N SER A 47 9.94 15.02 12.78
CA SER A 47 8.74 15.85 12.97
C SER A 47 8.92 17.30 12.49
N LEU A 48 10.17 17.76 12.33
CA LEU A 48 10.53 19.10 11.87
C LEU A 48 10.86 19.16 10.37
N PHE A 49 10.78 18.03 9.65
CA PHE A 49 11.05 17.96 8.20
C PHE A 49 9.85 18.49 7.39
N ASP A 50 9.66 19.80 7.42
CA ASP A 50 8.56 20.52 6.79
C ASP A 50 8.98 21.34 5.55
N GLY A 51 10.27 21.34 5.22
CA GLY A 51 10.88 22.13 4.15
C GLY A 51 11.08 23.61 4.48
N LYS A 52 10.90 24.00 5.74
CA LYS A 52 11.10 25.38 6.23
C LYS A 52 12.25 25.48 7.22
N ASN A 53 12.48 24.42 8.01
CA ASN A 53 13.62 24.36 8.93
C ASN A 53 14.85 23.82 8.20
N SER A 54 15.97 24.54 8.29
CA SER A 54 17.28 24.01 7.89
C SER A 54 17.76 22.96 8.88
N ILE A 55 18.79 22.18 8.51
CA ILE A 55 19.45 21.26 9.45
C ILE A 55 19.93 21.99 10.72
N ARG A 56 20.44 23.23 10.58
CA ARG A 56 20.87 24.05 11.71
C ARG A 56 19.72 24.52 12.58
N ASP A 57 18.58 24.87 11.99
CA ASP A 57 17.38 25.25 12.74
C ASP A 57 16.87 24.05 13.56
N ILE A 58 16.86 22.86 12.96
CA ILE A 58 16.49 21.60 13.63
C ILE A 58 17.42 21.33 14.81
N GLN A 59 18.74 21.44 14.61
CA GLN A 59 19.73 21.27 15.68
C GLN A 59 19.50 22.26 16.84
N TYR A 60 19.28 23.54 16.51
CA TYR A 60 18.98 24.57 17.49
C TYR A 60 17.69 24.27 18.28
N ASP A 61 16.63 23.84 17.60
CA ASP A 61 15.36 23.51 18.20
C ASP A 61 15.44 22.30 19.14
N VAL A 62 16.21 21.27 18.76
CA VAL A 62 16.47 20.10 19.62
C VAL A 62 17.19 20.52 20.90
N MET A 63 18.27 21.30 20.77
CA MET A 63 19.01 21.80 21.92
C MET A 63 18.13 22.65 22.84
N ARG A 64 17.31 23.54 22.26
CA ARG A 64 16.43 24.43 23.02
C ARG A 64 15.31 23.68 23.75
N LYS A 65 14.70 22.67 23.12
CA LYS A 65 13.53 21.95 23.68
C LYS A 65 13.92 20.84 24.64
N TYR A 66 15.00 20.12 24.36
CA TYR A 66 15.38 18.91 25.09
C TYR A 66 16.66 19.07 25.92
N GLY A 67 17.45 20.12 25.68
CA GLY A 67 18.76 20.29 26.33
C GLY A 67 19.84 19.34 25.81
N ASP A 68 19.55 18.61 24.73
CA ASP A 68 20.42 17.60 24.15
C ASP A 68 21.25 18.17 23.00
N LEU A 69 22.56 17.90 23.01
CA LEU A 69 23.43 18.21 21.88
C LEU A 69 23.32 17.09 20.83
N ILE A 70 22.61 17.38 19.73
CA ILE A 70 22.61 16.53 18.55
C ILE A 70 23.63 17.03 17.53
N TYR A 71 24.46 16.13 17.00
CA TYR A 71 25.45 16.46 15.99
C TYR A 71 24.78 16.63 14.62
N THR A 72 25.27 17.58 13.82
CA THR A 72 24.76 17.86 12.48
C THR A 72 24.78 16.61 11.61
N GLU A 73 25.85 15.83 11.73
CA GLU A 73 26.08 14.57 11.02
C GLU A 73 24.98 13.54 11.31
N GLN A 74 24.40 13.55 12.53
CA GLN A 74 23.29 12.65 12.86
C GLN A 74 22.00 13.07 12.17
N ILE A 75 21.74 14.37 12.05
CA ILE A 75 20.57 14.89 11.32
C ILE A 75 20.74 14.61 9.82
N GLU A 76 21.93 14.88 9.28
CA GLU A 76 22.28 14.60 7.88
C GLU A 76 22.12 13.12 7.53
N ALA A 77 22.55 12.21 8.41
CA ALA A 77 22.37 10.77 8.21
C ALA A 77 20.89 10.37 8.13
N VAL A 78 20.03 10.95 8.97
CA VAL A 78 18.58 10.71 8.92
C VAL A 78 17.98 11.27 7.63
N VAL A 79 18.36 12.48 7.23
CA VAL A 79 17.92 13.09 5.96
C VAL A 79 18.33 12.20 4.78
N GLN A 80 19.59 11.76 4.74
CA GLN A 80 20.11 10.90 3.68
C GLN A 80 19.37 9.56 3.64
N GLN A 81 19.15 8.91 4.78
CA GLN A 81 18.41 7.65 4.84
C GLN A 81 16.98 7.80 4.28
N MET A 82 16.28 8.88 4.66
CA MET A 82 14.91 9.13 4.17
C MET A 82 14.88 9.55 2.69
N GLU A 83 15.87 10.30 2.21
CA GLU A 83 16.01 10.68 0.80
C GLU A 83 16.33 9.47 -0.09
N GLU A 84 17.25 8.60 0.34
CA GLU A 84 17.60 7.35 -0.35
C GLU A 84 16.39 6.42 -0.47
N ALA A 85 15.54 6.43 0.56
CA ALA A 85 14.27 5.72 0.61
C ALA A 85 13.11 6.48 -0.06
N PHE A 86 13.35 7.58 -0.79
CA PHE A 86 12.35 8.37 -1.52
C PHE A 86 11.21 8.93 -0.66
N LEU A 87 11.41 9.11 0.66
CA LEU A 87 10.38 9.61 1.59
C LEU A 87 10.33 11.14 1.68
N LEU A 88 11.38 11.81 1.17
CA LEU A 88 11.48 13.28 1.14
C LEU A 88 11.15 13.84 -0.24
N GLU A 89 10.56 15.04 -0.25
CA GLU A 89 10.34 15.87 -1.45
C GLU A 89 11.69 16.32 -2.02
N SER A 90 12.28 15.48 -2.85
CA SER A 90 13.60 15.65 -3.47
C SER A 90 13.51 15.55 -4.99
N SER A 91 14.51 16.08 -5.72
CA SER A 91 14.61 15.83 -7.17
C SER A 91 14.70 14.34 -7.48
N ARG A 92 15.45 13.59 -6.65
CA ARG A 92 15.56 12.13 -6.73
C ARG A 92 14.21 11.43 -6.66
N PHE A 93 13.34 11.84 -5.73
CA PHE A 93 11.97 11.32 -5.65
C PHE A 93 11.16 11.64 -6.90
N HIS A 94 11.16 12.90 -7.35
CA HIS A 94 10.40 13.30 -8.54
C HIS A 94 10.86 12.54 -9.80
N GLU A 95 12.16 12.39 -10.00
CA GLU A 95 12.72 11.62 -11.11
C GLU A 95 12.32 10.13 -11.04
N ALA A 96 12.36 9.53 -9.85
CA ALA A 96 11.96 8.14 -9.66
C ALA A 96 10.45 7.94 -9.90
N LEU A 97 9.62 8.89 -9.45
CA LEU A 97 8.17 8.85 -9.66
C LEU A 97 7.81 9.00 -11.14
N GLU A 98 8.47 9.91 -11.87
CA GLU A 98 8.23 10.06 -13.31
C GLU A 98 8.65 8.81 -14.08
N ARG A 99 9.80 8.20 -13.75
CA ARG A 99 10.18 6.90 -14.34
C ARG A 99 9.16 5.81 -14.04
N LEU A 100 8.68 5.71 -12.79
CA LEU A 100 7.65 4.75 -12.41
C LEU A 100 6.36 4.93 -13.24
N LYS A 101 5.92 6.18 -13.43
CA LYS A 101 4.76 6.50 -14.28
C LYS A 101 5.00 6.14 -15.73
N GLU A 102 6.17 6.44 -16.27
CA GLU A 102 6.54 6.09 -17.64
C GLU A 102 6.55 4.59 -17.87
N ASP A 103 7.19 3.84 -16.96
CA ASP A 103 7.28 2.38 -17.03
C ASP A 103 5.88 1.76 -16.94
N PHE A 104 5.05 2.24 -15.99
CA PHE A 104 3.66 1.83 -15.89
C PHE A 104 2.88 2.14 -17.17
N THR A 105 3.07 3.33 -17.76
CA THR A 105 2.38 3.75 -18.98
C THR A 105 2.76 2.87 -20.17
N LYS A 106 4.04 2.50 -20.32
CA LYS A 106 4.55 1.65 -21.40
C LYS A 106 4.18 0.17 -21.24
N ALA A 107 3.95 -0.31 -20.03
CA ALA A 107 3.60 -1.72 -19.80
C ALA A 107 2.23 -2.10 -20.41
N SER A 108 2.13 -3.26 -21.05
CA SER A 108 0.83 -3.81 -21.46
C SER A 108 0.09 -4.51 -20.32
N LEU A 109 0.84 -4.99 -19.33
CA LEU A 109 0.34 -5.72 -18.17
C LEU A 109 0.45 -4.86 -16.91
N ARG A 110 -0.60 -4.91 -16.09
CA ARG A 110 -0.58 -4.39 -14.73
C ARG A 110 -0.21 -5.53 -13.77
N PRO A 111 0.94 -5.45 -13.07
CA PRO A 111 1.40 -6.52 -12.21
C PRO A 111 0.50 -6.70 -10.97
N ALA A 112 0.49 -7.92 -10.44
CA ALA A 112 -0.22 -8.28 -9.22
C ALA A 112 0.50 -7.73 -7.97
N PHE A 113 0.44 -6.42 -7.72
CA PHE A 113 1.26 -5.74 -6.70
C PHE A 113 1.17 -6.30 -5.27
N PHE A 114 0.03 -6.89 -4.91
CA PHE A 114 -0.22 -7.50 -3.59
C PHE A 114 -0.01 -9.01 -3.54
N SER A 115 0.42 -9.63 -4.65
CA SER A 115 0.82 -11.03 -4.72
C SER A 115 1.99 -11.31 -3.78
N GLY A 116 1.85 -12.33 -2.93
CA GLY A 116 2.81 -12.67 -1.89
C GLY A 116 2.77 -11.76 -0.66
N LYS A 117 1.93 -10.70 -0.66
CA LYS A 117 1.75 -9.77 0.46
C LYS A 117 0.39 -9.97 1.14
N SER A 118 -0.70 -9.69 0.41
CA SER A 118 -2.07 -9.82 0.94
C SER A 118 -2.70 -11.18 0.63
N TYR A 119 -2.17 -11.89 -0.37
CA TYR A 119 -2.62 -13.21 -0.80
C TYR A 119 -1.45 -14.02 -1.37
N ALA A 120 -1.59 -15.35 -1.41
CA ALA A 120 -0.54 -16.23 -1.90
C ALA A 120 -0.17 -15.94 -3.36
N SER A 121 1.13 -15.93 -3.66
CA SER A 121 1.65 -15.72 -5.02
C SER A 121 1.64 -16.98 -5.87
N ASP A 122 1.64 -18.16 -5.25
CA ASP A 122 1.49 -19.43 -5.95
C ASP A 122 0.01 -19.72 -6.25
N SER A 123 -0.27 -20.16 -7.48
CA SER A 123 -1.64 -20.43 -7.94
C SER A 123 -2.35 -21.50 -7.11
N SER A 124 -1.66 -22.58 -6.76
CA SER A 124 -2.26 -23.68 -6.02
C SER A 124 -2.55 -23.29 -4.57
N GLN A 125 -1.62 -22.57 -3.95
CA GLN A 125 -1.81 -22.02 -2.60
C GLN A 125 -2.91 -20.96 -2.57
N LEU A 126 -3.01 -20.10 -3.59
CA LEU A 126 -4.08 -19.10 -3.67
C LEU A 126 -5.44 -19.78 -3.80
N LYS A 127 -5.58 -20.80 -4.66
CA LYS A 127 -6.83 -21.56 -4.78
C LYS A 127 -7.23 -22.18 -3.45
N ALA A 128 -6.31 -22.88 -2.78
CA ALA A 128 -6.57 -23.47 -1.47
C ALA A 128 -6.93 -22.40 -0.41
N GLN A 129 -6.25 -21.26 -0.42
CA GLN A 129 -6.57 -20.12 0.46
C GLN A 129 -7.97 -19.59 0.20
N LEU A 130 -8.37 -19.42 -1.05
CA LEU A 130 -9.70 -18.91 -1.40
C LEU A 130 -10.79 -19.93 -1.06
N GLU A 131 -10.57 -21.21 -1.39
CA GLU A 131 -11.48 -22.32 -1.10
C GLU A 131 -11.74 -22.46 0.40
N SER A 132 -10.71 -22.26 1.25
CA SER A 132 -10.88 -22.37 2.70
C SER A 132 -11.93 -21.40 3.23
N TYR A 133 -12.01 -20.18 2.70
CA TYR A 133 -13.03 -19.21 3.11
C TYR A 133 -14.47 -19.62 2.73
N PHE A 134 -14.63 -20.51 1.74
CA PHE A 134 -15.93 -21.12 1.43
C PHE A 134 -16.24 -22.28 2.37
N SER A 135 -15.28 -23.17 2.60
CA SER A 135 -15.50 -24.44 3.32
C SER A 135 -15.41 -24.34 4.84
N ASP A 136 -14.77 -23.31 5.38
CA ASP A 136 -14.63 -23.09 6.83
C ASP A 136 -16.00 -22.95 7.50
N LEU A 137 -16.05 -23.17 8.83
CA LEU A 137 -17.29 -23.11 9.63
C LEU A 137 -18.07 -21.79 9.50
N LYS A 138 -17.38 -20.69 9.16
CA LYS A 138 -17.99 -19.37 8.97
C LYS A 138 -18.27 -19.06 7.49
N GLY A 139 -17.88 -19.95 6.58
CA GLY A 139 -18.05 -19.81 5.15
C GLY A 139 -19.46 -20.23 4.70
N PRO A 140 -19.86 -19.80 3.50
CA PRO A 140 -21.16 -20.15 2.92
C PRO A 140 -21.26 -21.58 2.37
N GLY A 141 -20.19 -22.37 2.44
CA GLY A 141 -20.01 -23.62 1.69
C GLY A 141 -19.66 -23.38 0.22
N MET A 142 -19.11 -24.39 -0.46
CA MET A 142 -18.76 -24.31 -1.88
C MET A 142 -19.98 -23.94 -2.76
N PRO A 143 -19.77 -23.19 -3.87
CA PRO A 143 -20.84 -22.85 -4.80
C PRO A 143 -21.35 -24.07 -5.58
N ASP A 144 -22.67 -24.15 -5.80
CA ASP A 144 -23.27 -25.08 -6.75
C ASP A 144 -23.54 -24.40 -8.09
N ARG A 145 -22.73 -24.72 -9.10
CA ARG A 145 -22.82 -24.09 -10.44
C ARG A 145 -24.05 -24.52 -11.25
N ASN A 146 -24.83 -25.48 -10.77
CA ASN A 146 -26.02 -25.96 -11.49
C ASN A 146 -27.31 -25.22 -11.06
N LYS A 147 -27.22 -24.26 -10.14
CA LYS A 147 -28.38 -23.57 -9.56
C LYS A 147 -29.17 -22.72 -10.57
N GLY A 148 -28.54 -22.31 -11.68
CA GLY A 148 -29.17 -21.53 -12.75
C GLY A 148 -29.32 -20.03 -12.42
N ASP A 149 -29.83 -19.26 -13.38
CA ASP A 149 -29.91 -17.79 -13.29
C ASP A 149 -30.82 -17.31 -12.16
N ALA A 150 -30.24 -16.66 -11.15
CA ALA A 150 -30.97 -15.94 -10.11
C ALA A 150 -31.27 -14.46 -10.48
N GLY A 151 -30.92 -14.02 -11.71
CA GLY A 151 -31.04 -12.64 -12.15
C GLY A 151 -30.01 -11.69 -11.52
N LEU A 152 -28.86 -12.22 -11.07
CA LEU A 152 -27.83 -11.44 -10.40
C LEU A 152 -27.28 -10.34 -11.33
N LYS A 153 -27.32 -9.09 -10.87
CA LYS A 153 -26.79 -7.92 -11.63
C LYS A 153 -25.50 -7.35 -11.06
N GLY A 154 -25.15 -7.68 -9.82
CA GLY A 154 -23.94 -7.20 -9.18
C GLY A 154 -23.84 -7.64 -7.73
N ILE A 155 -22.64 -7.52 -7.18
CA ILE A 155 -22.34 -7.77 -5.77
C ILE A 155 -21.59 -6.58 -5.19
N ILE A 156 -21.65 -6.45 -3.86
CA ILE A 156 -20.74 -5.58 -3.10
C ILE A 156 -19.87 -6.51 -2.27
N ALA A 157 -18.57 -6.45 -2.50
CA ALA A 157 -17.57 -7.16 -1.72
C ALA A 157 -16.64 -6.15 -1.04
N PRO A 158 -16.07 -6.47 0.14
CA PRO A 158 -15.03 -5.64 0.71
C PRO A 158 -13.77 -5.63 -0.19
N HIS A 159 -12.82 -4.74 0.09
CA HIS A 159 -11.49 -4.73 -0.55
C HIS A 159 -10.34 -4.76 0.47
N ILE A 160 -10.61 -5.25 1.69
CA ILE A 160 -9.61 -5.48 2.75
C ILE A 160 -8.89 -6.82 2.58
N ASP A 161 -7.69 -6.98 3.16
CA ASP A 161 -6.95 -8.25 3.13
C ASP A 161 -7.83 -9.48 3.43
N PHE A 162 -7.64 -10.56 2.68
CA PHE A 162 -8.45 -11.78 2.82
C PHE A 162 -8.37 -12.38 4.22
N GLN A 163 -7.23 -12.25 4.91
CA GLN A 163 -7.12 -12.69 6.30
C GLN A 163 -8.15 -12.04 7.23
N ARG A 164 -8.56 -10.80 6.93
CA ARG A 164 -9.55 -10.05 7.71
C ARG A 164 -10.97 -10.25 7.16
N GLY A 165 -11.12 -10.29 5.83
CA GLY A 165 -12.43 -10.24 5.17
C GLY A 165 -12.87 -11.51 4.43
N GLY A 166 -12.04 -12.55 4.36
CA GLY A 166 -12.15 -13.68 3.42
C GLY A 166 -13.55 -14.31 3.34
N HIS A 167 -14.17 -14.58 4.48
CA HIS A 167 -15.52 -15.13 4.53
C HIS A 167 -16.57 -14.22 3.88
N CYS A 168 -16.48 -12.90 4.06
CA CYS A 168 -17.40 -11.94 3.42
C CYS A 168 -17.24 -11.97 1.89
N TYR A 169 -16.00 -12.11 1.38
CA TYR A 169 -15.78 -12.34 -0.04
C TYR A 169 -16.45 -13.64 -0.49
N ALA A 170 -16.27 -14.74 0.25
CA ALA A 170 -16.84 -16.04 -0.12
C ALA A 170 -18.38 -15.97 -0.27
N PHE A 171 -19.10 -15.28 0.64
CA PHE A 171 -20.54 -15.07 0.49
C PHE A 171 -20.91 -14.34 -0.82
N ALA A 172 -20.22 -13.24 -1.11
CA ALA A 172 -20.50 -12.44 -2.30
C ALA A 172 -20.16 -13.21 -3.59
N TYR A 173 -18.99 -13.82 -3.66
CA TYR A 173 -18.52 -14.56 -4.84
C TYR A 173 -19.20 -15.92 -5.00
N LYS A 174 -19.78 -16.51 -3.94
CA LYS A 174 -20.67 -17.67 -4.10
C LYS A 174 -21.86 -17.32 -4.97
N ALA A 175 -22.51 -16.18 -4.73
CA ALA A 175 -23.64 -15.75 -5.55
C ALA A 175 -23.24 -15.56 -7.01
N VAL A 176 -22.05 -15.01 -7.28
CA VAL A 176 -21.51 -14.89 -8.65
C VAL A 176 -21.27 -16.26 -9.27
N ALA A 177 -20.65 -17.18 -8.54
CA ALA A 177 -20.32 -18.52 -9.05
C ALA A 177 -21.55 -19.43 -9.27
N GLU A 178 -22.65 -19.18 -8.56
CA GLU A 178 -23.93 -19.89 -8.74
C GLU A 178 -24.83 -19.25 -9.81
N ALA A 179 -24.52 -18.01 -10.24
CA ALA A 179 -25.25 -17.30 -11.29
C ALA A 179 -24.77 -17.73 -12.69
N VAL A 180 -25.49 -17.27 -13.73
CA VAL A 180 -25.07 -17.47 -15.12
C VAL A 180 -23.79 -16.69 -15.39
N GLU A 181 -22.86 -17.34 -16.08
CA GLU A 181 -21.59 -16.75 -16.50
C GLU A 181 -21.82 -15.54 -17.41
N ALA A 182 -21.14 -14.43 -17.10
CA ALA A 182 -21.19 -13.21 -17.89
C ALA A 182 -19.97 -13.08 -18.80
N ASP A 183 -20.16 -12.50 -19.98
CA ASP A 183 -19.07 -12.17 -20.91
C ASP A 183 -18.24 -10.95 -20.45
N LEU A 184 -18.80 -10.11 -19.56
CA LEU A 184 -18.18 -8.89 -19.06
C LEU A 184 -18.45 -8.69 -17.57
N TYR A 185 -17.38 -8.51 -16.81
CA TYR A 185 -17.43 -8.07 -15.42
C TYR A 185 -16.91 -6.64 -15.31
N VAL A 186 -17.70 -5.74 -14.70
CA VAL A 186 -17.28 -4.37 -14.42
C VAL A 186 -16.99 -4.25 -12.93
N VAL A 187 -15.73 -3.97 -12.57
CA VAL A 187 -15.29 -3.87 -11.18
C VAL A 187 -15.03 -2.42 -10.82
N PHE A 188 -15.78 -1.89 -9.85
CA PHE A 188 -15.56 -0.56 -9.30
C PHE A 188 -14.73 -0.66 -8.01
N GLY A 189 -13.57 -0.02 -8.00
CA GLY A 189 -12.71 0.12 -6.82
C GLY A 189 -12.61 1.58 -6.37
N VAL A 190 -12.27 1.77 -5.10
CA VAL A 190 -11.92 3.10 -4.56
C VAL A 190 -10.42 3.33 -4.68
N ALA A 191 -10.03 4.51 -5.17
CA ALA A 191 -8.64 4.93 -5.19
C ALA A 191 -8.29 5.61 -3.86
N HIS A 192 -7.43 4.99 -3.06
CA HIS A 192 -6.95 5.55 -1.77
C HIS A 192 -5.89 6.63 -1.97
N ALA A 193 -5.17 6.59 -3.09
CA ALA A 193 -4.23 7.59 -3.54
C ALA A 193 -4.59 7.94 -4.99
N ALA A 194 -5.54 8.85 -5.18
CA ALA A 194 -6.07 9.18 -6.50
C ALA A 194 -5.44 10.48 -7.04
N PRO A 195 -5.07 10.55 -8.33
CA PRO A 195 -4.81 11.81 -9.00
C PRO A 195 -6.12 12.61 -9.16
N ASP A 196 -6.00 13.87 -9.56
CA ASP A 196 -7.15 14.73 -9.86
C ASP A 196 -8.03 14.10 -10.95
N GLY A 197 -9.27 13.71 -10.60
CA GLY A 197 -10.21 13.09 -11.53
C GLY A 197 -11.34 12.35 -10.84
N ARG A 198 -12.40 12.00 -11.60
CA ARG A 198 -13.53 11.21 -11.09
C ARG A 198 -13.33 9.70 -11.25
N PHE A 199 -12.65 9.29 -12.31
CA PHE A 199 -12.43 7.89 -12.65
C PHE A 199 -11.01 7.71 -13.20
N SER A 200 -10.40 6.58 -12.86
CA SER A 200 -9.14 6.13 -13.46
C SER A 200 -9.44 4.83 -14.21
N LEU A 201 -9.11 4.83 -15.50
CA LEU A 201 -9.36 3.70 -16.41
C LEU A 201 -8.02 3.27 -17.02
N THR A 202 -7.88 1.98 -17.26
CA THR A 202 -6.72 1.42 -17.96
C THR A 202 -7.20 0.37 -18.95
N SER A 203 -6.54 0.31 -20.11
CA SER A 203 -6.75 -0.74 -21.11
C SER A 203 -5.72 -1.87 -20.97
N LYS A 204 -4.95 -1.88 -19.89
CA LYS A 204 -3.94 -2.91 -19.59
C LYS A 204 -4.62 -4.15 -19.06
N ASP A 205 -4.10 -5.31 -19.44
CA ASP A 205 -4.50 -6.58 -18.86
C ASP A 205 -3.98 -6.66 -17.41
N PHE A 206 -4.65 -7.41 -16.55
CA PHE A 206 -4.30 -7.54 -15.14
C PHE A 206 -3.67 -8.90 -14.87
N GLU A 207 -2.44 -8.87 -14.39
CA GLU A 207 -1.81 -10.09 -13.91
C GLU A 207 -2.44 -10.53 -12.59
N THR A 208 -2.71 -11.83 -12.47
CA THR A 208 -3.09 -12.50 -11.23
C THR A 208 -2.31 -13.81 -11.09
N PRO A 209 -2.16 -14.35 -9.87
CA PRO A 209 -1.60 -15.70 -9.70
C PRO A 209 -2.41 -16.83 -10.37
N LEU A 210 -3.62 -16.54 -10.85
CA LEU A 210 -4.48 -17.49 -11.56
C LEU A 210 -4.42 -17.35 -13.09
N GLY A 211 -3.72 -16.34 -13.61
CA GLY A 211 -3.65 -16.01 -15.03
C GLY A 211 -3.82 -14.51 -15.29
N ILE A 212 -3.86 -14.16 -16.57
CA ILE A 212 -4.10 -12.79 -17.04
C ILE A 212 -5.62 -12.59 -17.18
N ALA A 213 -6.12 -11.48 -16.64
CA ALA A 213 -7.51 -11.05 -16.71
C ALA A 213 -7.68 -9.82 -17.60
#